data_AF-A0A350INY8-F1
#
_entry.id   AF-A0A350INY8-F1
#
_cell.length_a   1.000
_cell.length_b   1.000
_cell.length_c   1.000
_cell.angle_alpha   90.00
_cell.angle_beta   90.00
_cell.angle_gamma   90.00
#
_symmetry.space_group_name_H-M   'P 1'
#
loop_
_entity.id
_entity.type
_entity.pdbx_description
1 polymer ?
#
loop_
_entity_poly.entity_id
_entity_poly.type
_entity_poly.pdbx_seq_one_letter_code
_entity_poly.pdbx_strand_id
1 'polypeptide(L)'
;MTWSPSSRLLAYPWLVAVLLVAAIATGRPELAAAAGPLTVFLLVELAVSRRPQPPVCPVSVSPQRLVEGDTLTVTAEIAAPAELEVLEVGLPLPLGLQMLGPANPTAVPRGDGAAHPLVFTARAVRWGAR
;
A
#
# COMPACT_ATOMS: atom_id res chain seq x y z
N MET A 1 -6.48 6.61 3.41
CA MET A 1 -5.60 5.43 3.36
C MET A 1 -6.36 4.29 2.74
N THR A 2 -5.89 3.81 1.60
CA THR A 2 -6.39 2.61 0.92
C THR A 2 -5.46 1.45 1.23
N TRP A 3 -6.01 0.26 1.41
CA TRP A 3 -5.25 -0.97 1.53
C TRP A 3 -5.92 -2.01 0.64
N SER A 4 -5.11 -2.82 -0.05
CA SER A 4 -5.58 -3.93 -0.86
C SER A 4 -5.01 -5.24 -0.33
N PRO A 5 -5.84 -6.30 -0.22
CA PRO A 5 -5.34 -7.63 0.09
C PRO A 5 -4.42 -8.16 -1.00
N SER A 6 -3.62 -9.16 -0.66
CA SER A 6 -2.75 -9.84 -1.64
C SER A 6 -3.59 -10.51 -2.74
N SER A 7 -3.01 -10.65 -3.94
CA SER A 7 -3.68 -11.30 -5.08
C SER A 7 -4.07 -12.76 -4.79
N ARG A 8 -3.30 -13.44 -3.93
CA ARG A 8 -3.60 -14.82 -3.49
C ARG A 8 -4.88 -14.91 -2.68
N LEU A 9 -5.12 -13.95 -1.78
CA LEU A 9 -6.34 -13.90 -0.97
C LEU A 9 -7.58 -13.66 -1.84
N LEU A 10 -7.44 -13.05 -3.02
CA LEU A 10 -8.52 -12.88 -3.99
C LEU A 10 -8.72 -14.13 -4.88
N ALA A 11 -7.64 -14.83 -5.25
CA ALA A 11 -7.71 -15.95 -6.18
C ALA A 11 -8.13 -17.29 -5.53
N TYR A 12 -7.63 -17.59 -4.34
CA TYR A 12 -7.86 -18.90 -3.69
C TYR A 12 -9.32 -19.18 -3.33
N PRO A 13 -10.14 -18.20 -2.87
CA PRO A 13 -11.56 -18.43 -2.62
C PRO A 13 -12.30 -18.90 -3.88
N TRP A 14 -12.01 -18.30 -5.03
CA TRP A 14 -12.61 -18.70 -6.30
C TRP A 14 -12.22 -20.11 -6.70
N LEU A 15 -10.95 -20.46 -6.54
CA LEU A 15 -10.46 -21.80 -6.90
C LEU A 15 -11.05 -22.88 -5.98
N VAL A 16 -11.16 -22.61 -4.68
CA VAL A 16 -11.87 -23.47 -3.72
C VAL A 16 -13.35 -23.61 -4.10
N ALA A 17 -14.03 -22.50 -4.41
CA ALA A 17 -15.43 -22.52 -4.81
C ALA A 17 -15.66 -23.36 -6.08
N VAL A 18 -14.82 -23.21 -7.10
CA VAL A 18 -14.90 -23.99 -8.35
C VAL A 18 -14.70 -25.48 -8.08
N LEU A 19 -13.71 -25.87 -7.29
CA LEU A 19 -13.48 -27.27 -6.94
C LEU A 19 -14.66 -27.90 -6.19
N LEU A 20 -15.24 -27.17 -5.24
CA LEU A 20 -16.40 -27.63 -4.47
C LEU A 20 -17.65 -27.75 -5.35
N VAL A 21 -17.92 -26.76 -6.19
CA VAL A 21 -19.04 -26.82 -7.14
C VAL A 21 -18.86 -27.97 -8.14
N ALA A 22 -17.65 -28.17 -8.64
CA ALA A 22 -17.34 -29.28 -9.54
C ALA A 22 -17.52 -30.64 -8.83
N ALA A 23 -17.09 -30.77 -7.57
CA ALA A 23 -17.30 -31.99 -6.77
C ALA A 23 -18.79 -32.36 -6.66
N ILE A 24 -19.65 -31.37 -6.39
CA ILE A 24 -21.10 -31.54 -6.32
C ILE A 24 -21.67 -31.92 -7.69
N ALA A 25 -21.27 -31.20 -8.75
CA ALA A 25 -21.79 -31.41 -10.10
C ALA A 25 -21.41 -32.78 -10.69
N THR A 26 -20.20 -33.27 -10.40
CA THR A 26 -19.72 -34.57 -10.92
C THR A 26 -19.94 -35.73 -9.95
N GLY A 27 -20.41 -35.47 -8.72
CA GLY A 27 -20.51 -36.47 -7.66
C GLY A 27 -19.17 -37.11 -7.27
N ARG A 28 -18.05 -36.42 -7.51
CA ARG A 28 -16.69 -36.93 -7.29
C ARG A 28 -16.07 -36.32 -6.02
N PRO A 29 -16.00 -37.07 -4.91
CA PRO A 29 -15.48 -36.54 -3.65
C PRO A 29 -13.98 -36.20 -3.72
N GLU A 30 -13.24 -36.73 -4.71
CA GLU A 30 -11.82 -36.45 -4.91
C GLU A 30 -11.56 -34.96 -5.18
N LEU A 31 -12.50 -34.27 -5.85
CA LEU A 31 -12.40 -32.83 -6.09
C LEU A 31 -12.58 -32.01 -4.80
N ALA A 32 -13.44 -32.48 -3.89
CA ALA A 32 -13.57 -31.87 -2.56
C ALA A 32 -12.33 -32.12 -1.70
N ALA A 33 -11.73 -33.32 -1.80
CA ALA A 33 -10.46 -33.62 -1.14
C ALA A 33 -9.33 -32.70 -1.64
N ALA A 34 -9.31 -32.38 -2.95
CA ALA A 34 -8.37 -31.41 -3.52
C ALA A 34 -8.60 -29.97 -3.01
N ALA A 35 -9.85 -29.57 -2.76
CA ALA A 35 -10.18 -28.27 -2.19
C ALA A 35 -9.75 -28.12 -0.72
N GLY A 36 -9.66 -29.23 0.02
CA GLY A 36 -9.30 -29.26 1.44
C GLY A 36 -8.02 -28.47 1.80
N PRO A 37 -6.83 -28.83 1.27
CA PRO A 37 -5.59 -28.14 1.60
C PRO A 37 -5.62 -26.66 1.21
N LEU A 38 -6.24 -26.32 0.07
CA LEU A 38 -6.41 -24.93 -0.38
C LEU A 38 -7.30 -24.13 0.58
N THR A 39 -8.33 -24.76 1.12
CA THR A 39 -9.23 -24.16 2.12
C THR A 39 -8.49 -23.93 3.44
N VAL A 40 -7.65 -24.87 3.87
CA VAL A 40 -6.78 -24.68 5.06
C VAL A 40 -5.83 -23.52 4.87
N PHE A 41 -5.13 -23.44 3.73
CA PHE A 41 -4.26 -22.30 3.41
C PHE A 41 -5.01 -20.97 3.42
N LEU A 42 -6.20 -20.92 2.81
CA LEU A 42 -7.05 -19.72 2.79
C LEU A 42 -7.46 -19.29 4.21
N LEU A 43 -7.89 -20.23 5.06
CA LEU A 43 -8.31 -19.94 6.42
C LEU A 43 -7.14 -19.47 7.30
N VAL A 44 -5.97 -20.08 7.15
CA VAL A 44 -4.75 -19.67 7.87
C VAL A 44 -4.34 -18.26 7.44
N GLU A 45 -4.28 -17.99 6.14
CA GLU A 45 -3.98 -16.65 5.60
C GLU A 45 -4.98 -15.61 6.11
N LEU A 46 -6.28 -15.92 6.10
CA LEU A 46 -7.31 -15.01 6.58
C LEU A 46 -7.21 -14.74 8.09
N ALA A 47 -6.89 -15.77 8.89
CA ALA A 47 -6.74 -15.66 10.34
C ALA A 47 -5.50 -14.87 10.75
N VAL A 48 -4.41 -14.97 9.97
CA VAL A 48 -3.16 -14.23 10.21
C VAL A 48 -3.21 -12.82 9.59
N SER A 49 -4.01 -12.63 8.53
CA SER A 49 -4.21 -11.34 7.87
C SER A 49 -4.76 -10.31 8.85
N ARG A 50 -3.91 -9.34 9.20
CA ARG A 50 -4.32 -8.16 9.97
C ARG A 50 -4.35 -6.96 9.06
N ARG A 51 -5.36 -6.11 9.26
CA ARG A 51 -5.35 -4.78 8.65
C ARG A 51 -4.13 -4.03 9.21
N PRO A 52 -3.19 -3.59 8.35
CA PRO A 52 -2.02 -2.87 8.81
C PRO A 52 -2.45 -1.55 9.44
N GLN A 53 -1.78 -1.18 10.53
CA GLN A 53 -1.99 0.13 11.15
C GLN A 53 -1.27 1.21 10.34
N PRO A 54 -1.81 2.43 10.28
CA PRO A 54 -1.10 3.58 9.73
C PRO A 54 0.26 3.74 10.41
N PRO A 55 1.39 3.78 9.68
CA PRO A 55 2.67 4.10 10.28
C PRO A 55 2.67 5.56 10.75
N VAL A 56 3.33 5.82 11.88
CA VAL A 56 3.60 7.19 12.32
C VAL A 56 4.69 7.76 11.41
N CYS A 57 4.40 8.90 10.77
CA CYS A 57 5.30 9.53 9.82
C CYS A 57 5.58 10.98 10.25
N PRO A 58 6.66 11.23 10.99
CA PRO A 58 7.14 12.58 11.24
C PRO A 58 7.46 13.28 9.92
N VAL A 59 6.94 14.49 9.75
CA VAL A 59 7.18 15.30 8.54
C VAL A 59 7.85 16.61 8.94
N SER A 60 8.89 16.96 8.21
CA SER A 60 9.57 18.25 8.31
C SER A 60 9.56 18.95 6.95
N VAL A 61 9.45 20.27 6.98
CA VAL A 61 9.33 21.10 5.78
C VAL A 61 10.36 22.21 5.85
N SER A 62 11.13 22.38 4.78
CA SER A 62 12.13 23.43 4.67
C SER A 62 12.19 23.98 3.23
N PRO A 63 12.21 25.31 3.03
CA PRO A 63 12.08 26.36 4.04
C PRO A 63 10.63 26.61 4.47
N GLN A 64 10.42 27.23 5.65
CA GLN A 64 9.07 27.54 6.17
C GLN A 64 8.36 28.68 5.42
N ARG A 65 9.09 29.44 4.61
CA ARG A 65 8.59 30.50 3.74
C ARG A 65 9.27 30.36 2.38
N LEU A 66 8.49 30.51 1.31
CA LEU A 66 8.94 30.37 -0.08
C LEU A 66 8.36 31.51 -0.88
N VAL A 67 9.10 32.06 -1.85
CA VAL A 67 8.54 32.91 -2.91
C VAL A 67 8.22 32.10 -4.18
N GLU A 68 7.50 32.72 -5.12
CA GLU A 68 7.21 32.06 -6.40
C GLU A 68 8.52 31.77 -7.15
N GLY A 69 8.63 30.56 -7.70
CA GLY A 69 9.85 30.04 -8.30
C GLY A 69 10.72 29.22 -7.33
N ASP A 70 10.58 29.40 -6.02
CA ASP A 70 11.42 28.72 -5.04
C ASP A 70 11.06 27.24 -4.92
N THR A 71 12.06 26.47 -4.48
CA THR A 71 11.94 25.04 -4.19
C THR A 71 11.79 24.79 -2.70
N LEU A 72 10.90 23.85 -2.39
CA LEU A 72 10.53 23.38 -1.08
C LEU A 72 10.93 21.92 -0.97
N THR A 73 11.52 21.55 0.15
CA THR A 73 11.88 20.18 0.49
C THR A 73 11.03 19.72 1.67
N VAL A 74 10.32 18.62 1.47
CA VAL A 74 9.54 17.93 2.51
C VAL A 74 10.22 16.61 2.79
N THR A 75 10.68 16.41 4.02
CA THR A 75 11.27 15.15 4.47
C THR A 75 10.29 14.45 5.37
N ALA A 76 9.89 13.24 4.97
CA ALA A 76 9.01 12.35 5.70
C ALA A 76 9.82 11.16 6.22
N GLU A 77 9.85 10.95 7.54
CA GLU A 77 10.47 9.77 8.14
C GLU A 77 9.45 8.62 8.07
N ILE A 78 9.74 7.58 7.28
CA ILE A 78 8.81 6.48 7.02
C ILE A 78 9.41 5.19 7.56
N ALA A 79 8.73 4.61 8.55
CA ALA A 79 8.93 3.22 8.93
C ALA A 79 7.89 2.35 8.20
N ALA A 80 8.31 1.66 7.14
CA ALA A 80 7.45 0.73 6.43
C ALA A 80 7.19 -0.51 7.32
N PRO A 81 5.92 -0.80 7.70
CA PRO A 81 5.60 -1.98 8.50
C PRO A 81 6.05 -3.27 7.81
N ALA A 82 6.58 -4.21 8.59
CA ALA A 82 7.07 -5.48 8.07
C ALA A 82 5.95 -6.33 7.45
N GLU A 83 4.67 -6.06 7.73
CA GLU A 83 3.54 -6.78 7.16
C GLU A 83 3.17 -6.32 5.74
N LEU A 84 3.65 -5.15 5.30
CA LEU A 84 3.36 -4.62 3.98
C LEU A 84 4.43 -5.05 2.97
N GLU A 85 4.00 -5.51 1.79
CA GLU A 85 4.92 -5.74 0.66
C GLU A 85 5.35 -4.42 0.02
N VAL A 86 4.41 -3.48 -0.12
CA VAL A 86 4.61 -2.15 -0.68
C VAL A 86 3.75 -1.15 0.09
N LEU A 87 4.35 -0.03 0.49
CA LEU A 87 3.70 1.13 1.08
C LEU A 87 3.75 2.28 0.08
N GLU A 88 2.61 2.70 -0.45
CA GLU A 88 2.54 3.91 -1.28
C GLU A 88 2.38 5.15 -0.40
N VAL A 89 3.30 6.10 -0.57
CA VAL A 89 3.28 7.38 0.14
C VAL A 89 3.08 8.51 -0.85
N GLY A 90 1.94 9.20 -0.69
CA GLY A 90 1.59 10.38 -1.46
C GLY A 90 1.61 11.63 -0.60
N LEU A 91 2.22 12.70 -1.11
CA LEU A 91 2.17 14.02 -0.49
C LEU A 91 1.08 14.85 -1.19
N PRO A 92 -0.07 15.12 -0.55
CA PRO A 92 -1.10 15.96 -1.16
C PRO A 92 -0.56 17.39 -1.31
N LEU A 93 -0.45 17.85 -2.55
CA LEU A 93 0.03 19.19 -2.87
C LEU A 93 -1.15 20.16 -3.07
N PRO A 94 -1.17 21.33 -2.42
CA PRO A 94 -2.13 22.38 -2.71
C PRO A 94 -1.92 22.94 -4.13
N LEU A 95 -2.99 23.57 -4.65
CA LEU A 95 -2.93 24.29 -5.92
C LEU A 95 -1.86 25.38 -5.85
N GLY A 96 -0.89 25.33 -6.76
CA GLY A 96 0.23 26.27 -6.82
C GLY A 96 1.58 25.70 -6.42
N LEU A 97 1.62 24.45 -5.92
CA LEU A 97 2.86 23.69 -5.80
C LEU A 97 2.93 22.64 -6.91
N GLN A 98 4.10 22.53 -7.53
CA GLN A 98 4.39 21.50 -8.54
C GLN A 98 5.45 20.56 -8.00
N MET A 99 5.19 19.25 -8.02
CA MET A 99 6.19 18.25 -7.64
C MET A 99 7.34 18.25 -8.66
N LEU A 100 8.57 18.31 -8.19
CA LEU A 100 9.78 18.12 -8.99
C LEU A 100 10.32 16.69 -8.87
N GLY A 101 10.12 16.04 -7.71
CA GLY A 101 10.48 14.64 -7.51
C GLY A 101 10.48 14.24 -6.04
N PRO A 102 10.49 12.94 -5.71
CA PRO A 102 10.24 11.80 -6.59
C PRO A 102 8.79 11.78 -7.07
N ALA A 103 8.41 10.75 -7.84
CA ALA A 103 7.05 10.57 -8.32
C ALA A 103 6.04 10.61 -7.15
N ASN A 104 4.87 11.19 -7.35
CA ASN A 104 3.87 11.33 -6.30
C ASN A 104 2.55 10.72 -6.78
N PRO A 105 2.12 9.57 -6.22
CA PRO A 105 2.68 8.85 -5.07
C PRO A 105 4.00 8.10 -5.37
N THR A 106 4.83 7.89 -4.33
CA THR A 106 6.04 7.04 -4.37
C THR A 106 5.75 5.70 -3.70
N ALA A 107 6.16 4.60 -4.34
CA ALA A 107 6.14 3.27 -3.75
C ALA A 107 7.40 3.01 -2.90
N VAL A 108 7.21 2.69 -1.63
CA VAL A 108 8.26 2.26 -0.69
C VAL A 108 8.12 0.75 -0.51
N PRO A 109 9.08 -0.08 -0.94
CA PRO A 109 9.01 -1.51 -0.75
C PRO A 109 9.12 -1.86 0.74
N ARG A 110 8.75 -3.10 1.09
CA ARG A 110 8.94 -3.67 2.42
C ARG A 110 10.34 -3.35 2.96
N GLY A 111 10.39 -2.67 4.10
CA GLY A 111 11.60 -2.40 4.85
C GLY A 111 11.81 -3.39 5.99
N ASP A 112 12.89 -3.21 6.73
CA ASP A 112 13.22 -3.91 7.97
C ASP A 112 12.53 -3.30 9.21
N GLY A 113 11.66 -2.30 9.00
CA GLY A 113 10.99 -1.54 10.05
C GLY A 113 11.77 -0.32 10.53
N ALA A 114 12.99 -0.09 10.05
CA ALA A 114 13.72 1.15 10.33
C ALA A 114 13.05 2.34 9.63
N ALA A 115 13.10 3.50 10.29
CA ALA A 115 12.65 4.75 9.68
C ALA A 115 13.68 5.20 8.64
N HIS A 116 13.21 5.44 7.42
CA HIS A 116 14.02 5.98 6.34
C HIS A 116 13.46 7.33 5.88
N PRO A 117 14.33 8.32 5.61
CA PRO A 117 13.90 9.61 5.11
C PRO A 117 13.48 9.49 3.65
N LEU A 118 12.22 9.83 3.35
CA LEU A 118 11.73 10.06 2.00
C LEU A 118 11.63 11.57 1.75
N VAL A 119 12.40 12.04 0.77
CA VAL A 119 12.54 13.47 0.48
C VAL A 119 11.72 13.81 -0.76
N PHE A 120 10.72 14.66 -0.61
CA PHE A 120 9.96 15.26 -1.71
C PHE A 120 10.43 16.68 -1.96
N THR A 121 10.61 17.03 -3.23
CA THR A 121 10.94 18.36 -3.70
C THR A 121 9.78 18.88 -4.53
N ALA A 122 9.28 20.06 -4.18
CA ALA A 122 8.25 20.76 -4.93
C ALA A 122 8.68 22.20 -5.21
N ARG A 123 8.10 22.82 -6.24
CA ARG A 123 8.31 24.22 -6.58
C ARG A 123 7.04 25.01 -6.35
N ALA A 124 7.17 26.20 -5.77
CA ALA A 124 6.10 27.18 -5.73
C ALA A 124 5.92 27.79 -7.13
N VAL A 125 4.82 27.48 -7.80
CA VAL A 125 4.49 27.98 -9.14
C VAL A 125 3.55 29.18 -9.06
N ARG A 126 2.67 29.24 -8.07
CA ARG A 126 1.81 30.40 -7.84
C ARG A 126 1.51 30.54 -6.37
N TRP A 127 1.27 31.78 -5.94
CA TRP A 127 0.71 32.06 -4.62
C TRP A 127 -0.82 32.13 -4.67
N GLY A 128 -1.46 31.65 -3.59
CA GLY A 128 -2.90 31.77 -3.36
C GLY A 128 -3.74 30.58 -3.84
N ALA A 129 -4.68 30.17 -2.97
CA ALA A 129 -5.82 29.35 -3.35
C ALA A 129 -6.83 30.28 -4.05
N ARG A 130 -6.85 30.25 -5.38
CA ARG A 130 -8.08 30.63 -6.09
C ARG A 130 -9.12 29.54 -5.86
#